data_AF-A0A6P6TLI4-F1
#
_entry.id   AF-A0A6P6TLI4-F1
#
_cell.length_a   1.000
_cell.length_b   1.000
_cell.length_c   1.000
_cell.angle_alpha   90.00
_cell.angle_beta   90.00
_cell.angle_gamma   90.00
#
_symmetry.space_group_name_H-M   'P 1'
#
loop_
_entity.id
_entity.type
_entity.pdbx_description
1 polymer ?
#
loop_
_entity_poly.entity_id
_entity_poly.type
_entity_poly.pdbx_seq_one_letter_code
_entity_poly.pdbx_strand_id
1 'polypeptide(L)'
;MNHRSLNHPNIVRFKEVFLTPTHLAIVMEYAAGGELFERICNAGRFSEDEARFFFQQLISGVSYCHSVQICHRDLKLENTLLDGSPEPRLKICDFGYSKSSVLHSQPKSTVGTPAYIAPEVFCRKKYDGKIADVWSCGVTLYVMLVGAYPFEDPEDPRNFRKTINKILSVQYSIPDYVRVSRDCKHLLSRIFVADPEKRITIPEIKKHPWFLKNLTVEFVEGEQASIQVNSAANYSQSNEEVLAIIQEATKSTEGPGVGENFIGGSMDLDDIDADCDIDDIETSGEFVCAL
;
A
#
# COMPACT_ATOMS: atom_id res chain seq x y z
N MET A 1 10.36 12.10 6.94
CA MET A 1 9.69 13.31 7.47
C MET A 1 8.17 13.24 7.37
N ASN A 2 7.60 12.90 6.21
CA ASN A 2 6.13 12.85 6.02
C ASN A 2 5.38 11.93 7.01
N HIS A 3 6.01 10.84 7.45
CA HIS A 3 5.38 9.92 8.40
C HIS A 3 5.13 10.55 9.79
N ARG A 4 5.99 11.48 10.24
CA ARG A 4 5.86 12.10 11.56
C ARG A 4 4.58 12.93 11.70
N SER A 5 4.16 13.61 10.63
CA SER A 5 2.93 14.40 10.63
C SER A 5 1.67 13.55 10.60
N LEU A 6 1.78 12.23 10.44
CA LEU A 6 0.63 11.33 10.43
C LEU A 6 0.21 11.01 11.86
N ASN A 7 -0.99 11.47 12.21
CA ASN A 7 -1.61 11.22 13.50
C ASN A 7 -3.05 10.77 13.30
N HIS A 8 -3.24 9.47 13.13
CA HIS A 8 -4.54 8.85 12.95
C HIS A 8 -4.58 7.49 13.67
N PRO A 9 -5.68 7.09 14.31
CA PRO A 9 -5.76 5.80 15.02
C PRO A 9 -5.47 4.59 14.13
N ASN A 10 -5.80 4.69 12.83
CA ASN A 10 -5.56 3.62 11.85
C ASN A 10 -4.25 3.73 11.07
N ILE A 11 -3.29 4.55 11.51
CA ILE A 11 -1.96 4.64 10.93
C ILE A 11 -0.95 4.39 12.06
N VAL A 12 0.11 3.62 11.77
CA VAL A 12 1.19 3.40 12.72
C VAL A 12 1.85 4.73 13.08
N ARG A 13 1.90 5.06 14.37
CA ARG A 13 2.47 6.34 14.79
C ARG A 13 4.00 6.32 14.80
N PHE A 14 4.64 7.31 14.17
CA PHE A 14 6.05 7.61 14.39
C PHE A 14 6.26 8.14 15.83
N LYS A 15 7.26 7.61 16.54
CA LYS A 15 7.57 8.05 17.91
C LYS A 15 8.77 8.97 17.95
N GLU A 16 9.93 8.46 17.54
CA GLU A 16 11.21 9.15 17.64
C GLU A 16 12.25 8.54 16.70
N VAL A 17 13.36 9.26 16.51
CA VAL A 17 14.54 8.78 15.80
C VAL A 17 15.78 9.05 16.65
N PHE A 18 16.74 8.14 16.63
CA PHE A 18 18.03 8.37 17.26
C PHE A 18 19.16 7.73 16.47
N LEU A 19 20.37 8.26 16.65
CA LEU A 19 21.57 7.72 16.03
C LEU A 19 22.26 6.78 16.99
N THR A 20 22.55 5.57 16.52
CA THR A 20 23.50 4.67 17.16
C THR A 20 24.86 4.82 16.47
N PRO A 21 25.97 4.28 17.02
CA PRO A 21 27.28 4.39 16.38
C PRO A 21 27.34 3.85 14.94
N THR A 22 26.40 2.99 14.55
CA THR A 22 26.41 2.29 13.27
C THR A 22 25.15 2.50 12.42
N HIS A 23 24.03 2.90 13.03
CA HIS A 23 22.73 2.94 12.34
C HIS A 23 21.84 4.09 12.85
N LEU A 24 21.02 4.60 11.94
CA LEU A 24 19.85 5.40 12.28
C LEU A 24 18.73 4.47 12.77
N ALA A 25 18.28 4.64 14.01
CA ALA A 25 17.18 3.89 14.59
C ALA A 25 15.89 4.71 14.53
N ILE A 26 14.83 4.12 13.96
CA ILE A 26 13.52 4.76 13.80
C ILE A 26 12.53 3.99 14.66
N VAL A 27 11.96 4.67 15.65
CA VAL A 27 11.01 4.08 16.61
C VAL A 27 9.58 4.43 16.19
N MET A 28 8.74 3.41 16.13
CA MET A 28 7.34 3.55 15.73
C MET A 28 6.43 2.70 16.63
N GLU A 29 5.12 2.95 16.55
CA GLU A 29 4.12 2.12 17.20
C GLU A 29 4.21 0.66 16.71
N TYR A 30 4.17 -0.28 17.65
CA TYR A 30 4.16 -1.70 17.36
C TYR A 30 2.72 -2.22 17.32
N ALA A 31 2.36 -2.92 16.24
CA ALA A 31 1.06 -3.55 16.06
C ALA A 31 1.20 -5.07 16.32
N ALA A 32 0.77 -5.53 17.49
CA ALA A 32 1.05 -6.87 17.99
C ALA A 32 0.12 -7.98 17.44
N GLY A 33 -0.92 -7.61 16.70
CA GLY A 33 -1.95 -8.51 16.18
C GLY A 33 -1.62 -9.18 14.85
N GLY A 34 -0.41 -8.98 14.34
CA GLY A 34 0.03 -9.54 13.06
C GLY A 34 -0.59 -8.86 11.85
N GLU A 35 -0.53 -9.53 10.70
CA GLU A 35 -1.03 -9.01 9.43
C GLU A 35 -2.53 -9.29 9.26
N LEU A 36 -3.24 -8.34 8.63
CA LEU A 36 -4.63 -8.56 8.25
C LEU A 36 -4.77 -9.77 7.30
N PHE A 37 -3.79 -9.97 6.41
CA PHE A 37 -3.76 -11.08 5.47
C PHE A 37 -3.73 -12.44 6.19
N GLU A 38 -2.85 -12.62 7.18
CA GLU A 38 -2.79 -13.85 7.98
C GLU A 38 -4.13 -14.15 8.67
N ARG A 39 -4.80 -13.11 9.19
CA ARG A 39 -6.13 -13.26 9.79
C ARG A 39 -7.17 -13.74 8.77
N ILE A 40 -7.14 -13.22 7.54
CA ILE A 40 -8.01 -13.67 6.45
C ILE A 40 -7.72 -15.13 6.10
N CYS A 41 -6.44 -15.51 5.92
CA CYS A 41 -6.04 -16.88 5.62
C CYS A 41 -6.50 -17.87 6.70
N ASN A 42 -6.35 -17.51 7.99
CA ASN A 42 -6.79 -18.33 9.11
C ASN A 42 -8.31 -18.49 9.18
N ALA A 43 -9.06 -17.46 8.82
CA ALA A 43 -10.53 -17.50 8.73
C ALA A 43 -11.04 -18.12 7.41
N GLY A 44 -10.17 -18.27 6.41
CA GLY A 44 -10.51 -18.52 5.00
C GLY A 44 -11.07 -17.27 4.32
N ARG A 45 -12.12 -16.67 4.88
CA ARG A 45 -12.70 -15.39 4.45
C ARG A 45 -13.53 -14.78 5.58
N PHE A 46 -13.72 -13.46 5.54
CA PHE A 46 -14.57 -12.77 6.51
C PHE A 46 -16.04 -12.79 6.11
N SER A 47 -16.88 -12.60 7.12
CA SER A 47 -18.27 -12.20 6.89
C SER A 47 -18.32 -10.80 6.28
N GLU A 48 -19.42 -10.46 5.61
CA GLU A 48 -19.60 -9.12 5.06
C GLU A 48 -19.56 -8.02 6.15
N ASP A 49 -20.01 -8.34 7.36
CA ASP A 49 -20.01 -7.41 8.48
C ASP A 49 -18.59 -7.18 9.05
N GLU A 50 -17.79 -8.24 9.18
CA GLU A 50 -16.39 -8.13 9.60
C GLU A 50 -15.53 -7.45 8.52
N ALA A 51 -15.74 -7.78 7.25
CA ALA A 51 -15.08 -7.09 6.13
C ALA A 51 -15.43 -5.59 6.12
N ARG A 52 -16.68 -5.23 6.40
CA ARG A 52 -17.09 -3.82 6.52
C ARG A 52 -16.40 -3.11 7.67
N PHE A 53 -16.31 -3.75 8.84
CA PHE A 53 -15.65 -3.18 10.01
C PHE A 53 -14.19 -2.81 9.71
N PHE A 54 -13.41 -3.68 9.08
CA PHE A 54 -12.04 -3.36 8.67
C PHE A 54 -11.99 -2.37 7.51
N PHE A 55 -12.92 -2.46 6.55
CA PHE A 55 -12.95 -1.53 5.42
C PHE A 55 -13.26 -0.09 5.85
N GLN A 56 -14.11 0.11 6.85
CA GLN A 56 -14.38 1.43 7.43
C GLN A 56 -13.10 2.06 8.01
N GLN A 57 -12.32 1.26 8.74
CA GLN A 57 -11.03 1.67 9.30
C GLN A 57 -9.99 1.99 8.21
N LEU A 58 -9.91 1.14 7.18
CA LEU A 58 -9.02 1.35 6.03
C LEU A 58 -9.34 2.67 5.33
N ILE A 59 -10.60 2.90 4.98
CA ILE A 59 -11.05 4.11 4.30
C ILE A 59 -10.83 5.36 5.18
N SER A 60 -11.03 5.26 6.49
CA SER A 60 -10.74 6.34 7.43
C SER A 60 -9.25 6.72 7.42
N GLY A 61 -8.35 5.73 7.53
CA GLY A 61 -6.90 5.95 7.45
C GLY A 61 -6.45 6.53 6.10
N VAL A 62 -6.95 5.99 4.99
CA VAL A 62 -6.62 6.46 3.63
C VAL A 62 -7.16 7.87 3.39
N SER A 63 -8.39 8.17 3.84
CA SER A 63 -8.99 9.51 3.77
C SER A 63 -8.14 10.53 4.52
N TYR A 64 -7.62 10.17 5.69
CA TYR A 64 -6.72 11.02 6.46
C TYR A 64 -5.42 11.28 5.69
N CYS A 65 -4.74 10.25 5.16
CA CYS A 65 -3.55 10.41 4.33
C CYS A 65 -3.80 11.37 3.16
N HIS A 66 -4.92 11.19 2.45
CA HIS A 66 -5.29 12.02 1.31
C HIS A 66 -5.53 13.49 1.68
N SER A 67 -6.02 13.75 2.90
CA SER A 67 -6.27 15.11 3.41
C SER A 67 -4.98 15.89 3.68
N VAL A 68 -3.91 15.20 4.09
CA VAL A 68 -2.57 15.77 4.30
C VAL A 68 -1.70 15.70 3.04
N GLN A 69 -2.35 15.54 1.87
CA GLN A 69 -1.72 15.45 0.54
C GLN A 69 -0.70 14.32 0.37
N ILE A 70 -0.81 13.27 1.20
CA ILE A 70 -0.03 12.05 1.06
C ILE A 70 -0.91 11.04 0.29
N CYS A 71 -0.51 10.70 -0.93
CA CYS A 71 -0.98 9.49 -1.60
C CYS A 71 0.03 8.39 -1.27
N HIS A 72 -0.46 7.23 -0.86
CA HIS A 72 0.43 6.20 -0.32
C HIS A 72 1.21 5.52 -1.45
N ARG A 73 0.60 5.32 -2.62
CA ARG A 73 1.23 4.72 -3.82
C ARG A 73 1.76 3.29 -3.65
N ASP A 74 1.62 2.70 -2.46
CA ASP A 74 2.03 1.34 -2.10
C ASP A 74 1.10 0.75 -1.02
N LEU A 75 -0.20 1.10 -1.06
CA LEU A 75 -1.21 0.46 -0.21
C LEU A 75 -1.36 -1.00 -0.63
N LYS A 76 -0.65 -1.86 0.09
CA LYS A 76 -0.75 -3.32 -0.03
C LYS A 76 -1.30 -3.90 1.27
N LEU A 77 -1.93 -5.07 1.18
CA LEU A 77 -2.37 -5.81 2.37
C LEU A 77 -1.22 -6.15 3.32
N GLU A 78 -0.02 -6.35 2.77
CA GLU A 78 1.24 -6.56 3.51
C GLU A 78 1.58 -5.37 4.43
N ASN A 79 1.06 -4.18 4.11
CA ASN A 79 1.23 -2.94 4.87
C ASN A 79 0.04 -2.65 5.80
N THR A 80 -0.83 -3.63 6.05
CA THR A 80 -2.02 -3.49 6.91
C THR A 80 -1.94 -4.44 8.10
N LEU A 81 -1.59 -3.92 9.26
CA LEU A 81 -1.41 -4.66 10.52
C LEU A 81 -2.63 -4.54 11.45
N LEU A 82 -2.63 -5.33 12.51
CA LEU A 82 -3.61 -5.28 13.60
C LEU A 82 -2.92 -4.96 14.93
N ASP A 83 -3.55 -4.17 15.79
CA ASP A 83 -2.96 -3.73 17.08
C ASP A 83 -2.95 -4.81 18.18
N GLY A 84 -3.59 -5.96 17.97
CA GLY A 84 -3.65 -7.08 18.92
C GLY A 84 -4.68 -6.91 20.04
N SER A 85 -5.51 -5.87 19.97
CA SER A 85 -6.60 -5.67 20.91
C SER A 85 -7.74 -6.70 20.70
N PRO A 86 -8.63 -6.91 21.70
CA PRO A 86 -9.77 -7.82 21.57
C PRO A 86 -10.74 -7.43 20.43
N GLU A 87 -10.84 -6.13 20.14
CA GLU A 87 -11.53 -5.57 18.98
C GLU A 87 -10.49 -4.97 18.03
N PRO A 88 -9.92 -5.77 17.12
CA PRO A 88 -8.67 -5.43 16.44
C PRO A 88 -8.78 -4.13 15.65
N ARG A 89 -7.87 -3.18 15.92
CA ARG A 89 -7.75 -1.98 15.11
C ARG A 89 -6.79 -2.20 13.96
N LEU A 90 -7.23 -1.79 12.78
CA LEU A 90 -6.41 -1.78 11.58
C LEU A 90 -5.35 -0.68 11.67
N LYS A 91 -4.11 -1.00 11.34
CA LYS A 91 -2.96 -0.11 11.36
C LYS A 91 -2.28 -0.13 9.99
N ILE A 92 -2.39 0.97 9.25
CA ILE A 92 -1.66 1.16 8.00
C ILE A 92 -0.21 1.49 8.34
N CYS A 93 0.72 0.72 7.77
CA CYS A 93 2.16 0.91 7.90
C CYS A 93 2.73 1.46 6.60
N ASP A 94 3.57 2.49 6.68
CA ASP A 94 4.30 3.04 5.52
C ASP A 94 5.80 2.97 5.80
N PHE A 95 6.42 1.82 5.52
CA PHE A 95 7.87 1.69 5.60
C PHE A 95 8.51 2.02 4.24
N GLY A 96 8.48 3.30 3.86
CA GLY A 96 9.24 3.86 2.74
C GLY A 96 10.78 3.79 2.85
N TYR A 97 11.33 2.75 3.50
CA TYR A 97 12.75 2.39 3.45
C TYR A 97 13.05 1.21 2.51
N SER A 98 12.04 0.65 1.85
CA SER A 98 12.28 -0.38 0.83
C SER A 98 12.52 0.23 -0.56
N LYS A 99 13.78 0.07 -1.00
CA LYS A 99 14.30 0.11 -2.38
C LYS A 99 14.59 1.49 -2.96
N SER A 100 15.78 1.99 -2.63
CA SER A 100 16.58 2.69 -3.64
C SER A 100 16.68 1.79 -4.87
N SER A 101 16.37 2.33 -6.05
CA SER A 101 16.47 1.68 -7.36
C SER A 101 17.89 1.21 -7.72
N VAL A 102 18.85 1.31 -6.79
CA VAL A 102 20.29 1.16 -7.04
C VAL A 102 20.94 0.01 -6.26
N LEU A 103 20.29 -0.58 -5.25
CA LEU A 103 20.92 -1.64 -4.43
C LEU A 103 20.25 -3.00 -4.61
N HIS A 104 20.98 -3.88 -5.29
CA HIS A 104 20.73 -5.30 -5.55
C HIS A 104 20.52 -6.12 -4.26
N SER A 105 19.39 -5.95 -3.60
CA SER A 105 18.91 -6.92 -2.61
C SER A 105 17.83 -7.78 -3.27
N GLN A 106 18.14 -9.05 -3.47
CA GLN A 106 17.14 -10.03 -3.90
C GLN A 106 15.93 -9.94 -2.94
N PRO A 107 14.72 -9.67 -3.43
CA PRO A 107 13.53 -9.66 -2.61
C PRO A 107 13.34 -11.06 -1.98
N LYS A 108 13.36 -11.16 -0.65
CA LYS A 108 12.97 -12.38 0.07
C LYS A 108 11.46 -12.54 0.24
N SER A 109 10.66 -11.76 -0.50
CA SER A 109 9.28 -12.09 -0.86
C SER A 109 9.05 -11.61 -2.29
N THR A 110 8.32 -12.40 -3.06
CA THR A 110 7.91 -12.16 -4.44
C THR A 110 7.56 -10.69 -4.69
N VAL A 111 8.08 -10.14 -5.80
CA VAL A 111 7.66 -8.86 -6.39
C VAL A 111 6.13 -8.73 -6.24
N GLY A 112 5.66 -7.71 -5.51
CA GLY A 112 4.33 -7.69 -4.87
C GLY A 112 3.15 -8.06 -5.78
N THR A 113 2.04 -8.46 -5.16
CA THR A 113 0.85 -8.95 -5.87
C THR A 113 0.34 -7.91 -6.88
N PRO A 114 0.39 -8.18 -8.20
CA PRO A 114 0.01 -7.22 -9.24
C PRO A 114 -1.45 -6.79 -9.15
N ALA A 115 -2.30 -7.57 -8.47
CA ALA A 115 -3.71 -7.26 -8.26
C ALA A 115 -3.94 -5.87 -7.62
N TYR A 116 -3.03 -5.38 -6.78
CA TYR A 116 -3.11 -4.05 -6.15
C TYR A 116 -2.85 -2.88 -7.10
N ILE A 117 -2.25 -3.16 -8.26
CA ILE A 117 -1.85 -2.13 -9.22
C ILE A 117 -3.05 -1.80 -10.09
N ALA A 118 -3.48 -0.54 -10.04
CA ALA A 118 -4.59 -0.07 -10.86
C ALA A 118 -4.22 -0.04 -12.36
N PRO A 119 -5.18 -0.24 -13.28
CA PRO A 119 -4.91 -0.30 -14.73
C PRO A 119 -4.11 0.89 -15.28
N GLU A 120 -4.42 2.10 -14.81
CA GLU A 120 -3.76 3.32 -15.26
C GLU A 120 -2.28 3.42 -14.87
N VAL A 121 -1.84 2.67 -13.86
CA VAL A 121 -0.44 2.63 -13.43
C VAL A 121 0.42 1.88 -14.46
N PHE A 122 -0.16 0.92 -15.17
CA PHE A 122 0.53 0.21 -16.27
C PHE A 122 0.59 1.05 -17.55
N CYS A 123 -0.46 1.84 -17.83
CA CYS A 123 -0.64 2.46 -19.14
C CYS A 123 -0.22 3.94 -19.22
N ARG A 124 -0.14 4.67 -18.09
CA ARG A 124 0.08 6.12 -18.10
C ARG A 124 1.40 6.51 -17.45
N LYS A 125 2.14 7.43 -18.09
CA LYS A 125 3.35 8.05 -17.52
C LYS A 125 3.06 8.90 -16.27
N LYS A 126 1.82 9.42 -16.14
CA LYS A 126 1.34 10.18 -14.97
C LYS A 126 -0.08 9.75 -14.64
N TYR A 127 -0.37 9.52 -13.35
CA TYR A 127 -1.68 9.12 -12.85
C TYR A 127 -1.98 9.79 -11.50
N ASP A 128 -3.25 9.82 -11.10
CA ASP A 128 -3.66 10.29 -9.77
C ASP A 128 -3.50 9.16 -8.74
N GLY A 129 -2.51 9.30 -7.86
CA GLY A 129 -2.24 8.33 -6.80
C GLY A 129 -3.42 8.11 -5.84
N LYS A 130 -4.27 9.11 -5.60
CA LYS A 130 -5.43 8.98 -4.71
C LYS A 130 -6.50 8.05 -5.32
N ILE A 131 -6.66 8.09 -6.63
CA ILE A 131 -7.59 7.22 -7.36
C ILE A 131 -7.03 5.80 -7.50
N ALA A 132 -5.71 5.66 -7.63
CA ALA A 132 -5.05 4.35 -7.57
C ALA A 132 -5.21 3.71 -6.18
N ASP A 133 -5.06 4.47 -5.09
CA ASP A 133 -5.27 3.98 -3.71
C ASP A 133 -6.70 3.41 -3.51
N VAL A 134 -7.72 3.97 -4.19
CA VAL A 134 -9.09 3.43 -4.14
C VAL A 134 -9.18 2.03 -4.75
N TRP A 135 -8.47 1.78 -5.85
CA TRP A 135 -8.40 0.43 -6.44
C TRP A 135 -7.81 -0.56 -5.44
N SER A 136 -6.70 -0.20 -4.80
CA SER A 136 -6.04 -1.02 -3.78
C SER A 136 -6.96 -1.30 -2.59
N CYS A 137 -7.76 -0.33 -2.14
CA CYS A 137 -8.79 -0.55 -1.13
C CYS A 137 -9.84 -1.58 -1.60
N GLY A 138 -10.26 -1.52 -2.86
CA GLY A 138 -11.19 -2.50 -3.45
C GLY A 138 -10.62 -3.91 -3.47
N VAL A 139 -9.33 -4.07 -3.79
CA VAL A 139 -8.64 -5.37 -3.75
C VAL A 139 -8.64 -5.91 -2.33
N THR A 140 -8.30 -5.09 -1.34
CA THR A 140 -8.38 -5.47 0.09
C THR A 140 -9.79 -5.90 0.50
N LEU A 141 -10.83 -5.16 0.11
CA LEU A 141 -12.22 -5.54 0.36
C LEU A 141 -12.57 -6.89 -0.27
N TYR A 142 -12.17 -7.09 -1.52
CA TYR A 142 -12.42 -8.34 -2.23
C TYR A 142 -11.75 -9.53 -1.53
N VAL A 143 -10.47 -9.39 -1.15
CA VAL A 143 -9.72 -10.46 -0.46
C VAL A 143 -10.35 -10.77 0.90
N MET A 144 -10.80 -9.77 1.65
CA MET A 144 -11.54 -10.01 2.91
C MET A 144 -12.81 -10.83 2.68
N LEU A 145 -13.56 -10.56 1.60
CA LEU A 145 -14.84 -11.22 1.32
C LEU A 145 -14.69 -12.63 0.73
N VAL A 146 -13.67 -12.83 -0.10
CA VAL A 146 -13.51 -14.03 -0.94
C VAL A 146 -12.39 -14.95 -0.44
N GLY A 147 -11.37 -14.41 0.22
CA GLY A 147 -10.18 -15.16 0.64
C GLY A 147 -9.14 -15.36 -0.47
N ALA A 148 -9.35 -14.74 -1.64
CA ALA A 148 -8.48 -14.83 -2.80
C ALA A 148 -8.44 -13.48 -3.54
N TYR A 149 -7.44 -13.29 -4.41
CA TYR A 149 -7.30 -12.06 -5.19
C TYR A 149 -8.29 -12.00 -6.37
N PRO A 150 -8.80 -10.80 -6.72
CA PRO A 150 -9.86 -10.64 -7.73
C PRO A 150 -9.44 -10.95 -9.16
N PHE A 151 -8.17 -10.73 -9.49
CA PHE A 151 -7.67 -10.82 -10.86
C PHE A 151 -6.66 -11.97 -11.06
N GLU A 152 -6.38 -12.73 -10.02
CA GLU A 152 -5.50 -13.90 -10.14
C GLU A 152 -6.23 -15.08 -10.77
N ASP A 153 -5.45 -16.00 -11.32
CA ASP A 153 -5.96 -17.30 -11.70
C ASP A 153 -5.77 -18.29 -10.55
N PRO A 154 -6.85 -18.90 -10.03
CA PRO A 154 -6.74 -19.92 -9.00
C PRO A 154 -5.87 -21.12 -9.42
N GLU A 155 -5.85 -21.45 -10.71
CA GLU A 155 -5.11 -22.59 -11.26
C GLU A 155 -3.65 -22.24 -11.58
N ASP A 156 -3.36 -20.94 -11.79
CA ASP A 156 -2.02 -20.46 -12.15
C ASP A 156 -1.72 -19.07 -11.52
N PRO A 157 -1.60 -19.00 -10.18
CA PRO A 157 -1.47 -17.74 -9.46
C PRO A 157 -0.16 -17.00 -9.74
N ARG A 158 0.86 -17.70 -10.27
CA ARG A 158 2.17 -17.12 -10.61
C ARG A 158 2.21 -16.49 -12.01
N ASN A 159 1.12 -16.58 -12.77
CA ASN A 159 1.05 -16.05 -14.13
C ASN A 159 0.71 -14.57 -14.14
N PHE A 160 1.72 -13.75 -13.89
CA PHE A 160 1.60 -12.29 -13.87
C PHE A 160 0.99 -11.73 -15.16
N ARG A 161 1.30 -12.30 -16.33
CA ARG A 161 0.76 -11.82 -17.61
C ARG A 161 -0.75 -12.03 -17.70
N LYS A 162 -1.26 -13.19 -17.26
CA LYS A 162 -2.70 -13.45 -17.19
C LYS A 162 -3.40 -12.53 -16.19
N THR A 163 -2.79 -12.30 -15.03
CA THR A 163 -3.32 -11.38 -14.02
C THR A 163 -3.39 -9.94 -14.54
N ILE A 164 -2.34 -9.45 -15.19
CA ILE A 164 -2.33 -8.10 -15.79
C ILE A 164 -3.42 -7.96 -16.87
N ASN A 165 -3.59 -8.96 -17.74
CA ASN A 165 -4.66 -8.94 -18.75
C ASN A 165 -6.06 -8.86 -18.12
N LYS A 166 -6.30 -9.60 -17.02
CA LYS A 166 -7.55 -9.51 -16.24
C LYS A 166 -7.72 -8.15 -15.59
N ILE A 167 -6.65 -7.53 -15.08
CA ILE A 167 -6.70 -6.16 -14.51
C ILE A 167 -7.09 -5.14 -15.58
N LEU A 168 -6.40 -5.15 -16.73
CA LEU A 168 -6.64 -4.19 -17.82
C LEU A 168 -8.04 -4.30 -18.42
N SER A 169 -8.61 -5.52 -18.45
CA SER A 169 -9.98 -5.79 -18.89
C SER A 169 -11.01 -5.78 -17.76
N VAL A 170 -10.59 -5.55 -16.52
CA VAL A 170 -11.41 -5.55 -15.30
C VAL A 170 -12.25 -6.82 -15.14
N GLN A 171 -11.63 -7.97 -15.41
CA GLN A 171 -12.26 -9.29 -15.32
C GLN A 171 -12.06 -9.88 -13.92
N TYR A 172 -13.09 -9.74 -13.08
CA TYR A 172 -13.19 -10.41 -11.77
C TYR A 172 -14.59 -11.02 -11.59
N SER A 173 -14.72 -12.03 -10.74
CA SER A 173 -16.01 -12.63 -10.41
C SER A 173 -16.05 -13.06 -8.95
N ILE A 174 -17.12 -12.70 -8.24
CA ILE A 174 -17.34 -13.20 -6.88
C ILE A 174 -17.91 -14.61 -6.99
N PRO A 175 -17.27 -15.64 -6.40
CA PRO A 175 -17.76 -17.02 -6.51
C PRO A 175 -19.18 -17.18 -5.93
N ASP A 176 -19.98 -18.08 -6.51
CA ASP A 176 -21.40 -18.26 -6.13
C ASP A 176 -21.61 -18.69 -4.68
N TYR A 177 -20.62 -19.37 -4.10
CA TYR A 177 -20.65 -19.77 -2.68
C TYR A 177 -20.44 -18.58 -1.72
N VAL A 178 -19.92 -17.45 -2.21
CA VAL A 178 -19.72 -16.22 -1.44
C VAL A 178 -20.96 -15.35 -1.55
N ARG A 179 -21.80 -15.39 -0.52
CA ARG A 179 -23.01 -14.56 -0.43
C ARG A 179 -22.66 -13.16 0.07
N VAL A 180 -22.76 -12.18 -0.80
CA VAL A 180 -22.65 -10.75 -0.48
C VAL A 180 -23.87 -9.96 -0.96
N SER A 181 -24.19 -8.90 -0.25
CA SER A 181 -25.34 -8.03 -0.52
C SER A 181 -25.21 -7.31 -1.87
N ARG A 182 -26.35 -6.85 -2.39
CA ARG A 182 -26.39 -6.04 -3.62
C ARG A 182 -25.56 -4.77 -3.47
N ASP A 183 -25.60 -4.14 -2.30
CA ASP A 183 -24.84 -2.90 -2.04
C ASP A 183 -23.33 -3.18 -2.01
N CYS A 184 -22.90 -4.33 -1.49
CA CYS A 184 -21.50 -4.74 -1.54
C CYS A 184 -21.01 -4.91 -2.98
N LYS A 185 -21.77 -5.63 -3.81
CA LYS A 185 -21.46 -5.83 -5.24
C LYS A 185 -21.44 -4.50 -5.98
N HIS A 186 -22.40 -3.61 -5.69
CA HIS A 186 -22.46 -2.28 -6.26
C HIS A 186 -21.21 -1.46 -5.92
N LEU A 187 -20.78 -1.46 -4.65
CA LEU A 187 -19.56 -0.78 -4.22
C LEU A 187 -18.32 -1.30 -4.97
N LEU A 188 -18.13 -2.62 -5.03
CA LEU A 188 -17.01 -3.22 -5.78
C LEU A 188 -17.05 -2.87 -7.27
N SER A 189 -18.23 -2.88 -7.90
CA SER A 189 -18.38 -2.49 -9.32
C SER A 189 -18.07 -1.01 -9.59
N ARG A 190 -18.21 -0.16 -8.57
CA ARG A 190 -17.88 1.27 -8.62
C ARG A 190 -16.39 1.54 -8.36
N ILE A 191 -15.71 0.62 -7.67
CA ILE A 191 -14.26 0.68 -7.40
C ILE A 191 -13.47 0.08 -8.57
N PHE A 192 -13.83 -1.13 -9.02
CA PHE A 192 -13.19 -1.79 -10.14
C PHE A 192 -13.72 -1.24 -11.46
N VAL A 193 -13.21 -0.04 -11.79
CA VAL A 193 -13.46 0.67 -13.04
C VAL A 193 -12.11 1.03 -13.65
N ALA A 194 -11.86 0.62 -14.90
CA ALA A 194 -10.60 0.87 -15.59
C ALA A 194 -10.33 2.35 -15.80
N ASP A 195 -11.37 3.11 -16.14
CA ASP A 195 -11.28 4.56 -16.31
C ASP A 195 -11.19 5.25 -14.94
N PRO A 196 -10.03 5.84 -14.56
CA PRO A 196 -9.86 6.45 -13.26
C PRO A 196 -10.79 7.65 -13.04
N GLU A 197 -11.21 8.35 -14.10
CA GLU A 197 -12.11 9.51 -13.97
C GLU A 197 -13.55 9.11 -13.61
N LYS A 198 -13.92 7.85 -13.86
CA LYS A 198 -15.24 7.29 -13.53
C LYS A 198 -15.21 6.44 -12.26
N ARG A 199 -14.02 6.15 -11.73
CA ARG A 199 -13.84 5.37 -10.50
C ARG A 199 -14.39 6.17 -9.33
N ILE A 200 -15.12 5.49 -8.44
CA ILE A 200 -15.64 6.11 -7.21
C ILE A 200 -14.50 6.69 -6.37
N THR A 201 -14.75 7.81 -5.71
CA THR A 201 -13.79 8.50 -4.85
C THR A 201 -14.02 8.15 -3.38
N ILE A 202 -13.01 8.37 -2.52
CA ILE A 202 -13.13 8.18 -1.06
C ILE A 202 -14.34 8.92 -0.46
N PRO A 203 -14.61 10.21 -0.78
CA PRO A 203 -15.80 10.90 -0.29
C PRO A 203 -17.13 10.26 -0.72
N GLU A 204 -17.18 9.66 -1.90
CA GLU A 204 -18.37 8.95 -2.38
C GLU A 204 -18.52 7.58 -1.71
N ILE A 205 -17.41 6.85 -1.47
CA ILE A 205 -17.40 5.60 -0.69
C ILE A 205 -17.98 5.85 0.70
N LYS A 206 -17.57 6.93 1.37
CA LYS A 206 -18.07 7.29 2.71
C LYS A 206 -19.57 7.60 2.76
N LYS A 207 -20.19 7.91 1.61
CA LYS A 207 -21.64 8.12 1.47
C LYS A 207 -22.38 6.88 0.96
N HIS A 208 -21.66 5.81 0.62
CA HIS A 208 -22.24 4.63 0.03
C HIS A 208 -23.08 3.85 1.06
N PRO A 209 -24.29 3.35 0.73
CA PRO A 209 -25.15 2.64 1.67
C PRO A 209 -24.48 1.46 2.38
N TRP A 210 -23.68 0.69 1.62
CA TRP A 210 -22.90 -0.41 2.18
C TRP A 210 -21.91 0.04 3.26
N PHE A 211 -21.28 1.21 3.08
CA PHE A 211 -20.28 1.74 4.00
C PHE A 211 -20.93 2.32 5.26
N LEU A 212 -22.07 3.00 5.11
CA LEU A 212 -22.80 3.63 6.22
C LEU A 212 -23.46 2.64 7.18
N LYS A 213 -23.69 1.39 6.73
CA LYS A 213 -24.30 0.36 7.58
C LYS A 213 -23.40 0.03 8.77
N ASN A 214 -23.97 0.08 9.98
CA ASN A 214 -23.27 -0.19 11.25
C ASN A 214 -22.02 0.66 11.48
N LEU A 215 -21.92 1.85 10.86
CA LEU A 215 -20.81 2.76 11.07
C LEU A 215 -20.82 3.25 12.53
N THR A 216 -19.78 2.93 13.29
CA THR A 216 -19.69 3.35 14.69
C THR A 216 -19.38 4.84 14.80
N VAL A 217 -19.90 5.48 15.84
CA VAL A 217 -19.76 6.92 16.10
C VAL A 217 -18.28 7.32 16.24
N GLU A 218 -17.45 6.42 16.76
CA GLU A 218 -16.00 6.62 16.92
C GLU A 218 -15.28 6.97 15.60
N PHE A 219 -15.74 6.46 14.46
CA PHE A 219 -15.13 6.76 13.16
C PHE A 219 -15.52 8.15 12.63
N VAL A 220 -16.68 8.67 13.03
CA VAL A 220 -17.17 10.00 12.63
C VAL A 220 -16.51 11.09 13.47
N GLU A 221 -16.32 10.84 14.76
CA GLU A 221 -15.67 11.77 15.70
C GLU A 221 -14.14 11.67 15.67
N GLY A 222 -13.59 10.46 15.48
CA GLY A 222 -12.15 10.20 15.41
C GLY A 222 -11.45 10.89 14.23
N GLU A 223 -12.13 11.02 13.08
CA GLU A 223 -11.62 11.81 11.96
C GLU A 223 -11.54 13.30 12.31
N GLN A 224 -12.58 13.87 12.92
CA GLN A 224 -12.58 15.29 13.32
C GLN A 224 -11.56 15.58 14.44
N ALA A 225 -11.44 14.67 15.40
CA ALA A 225 -10.46 14.75 16.47
C ALA A 225 -9.03 14.59 15.95
N SER A 226 -8.75 13.64 15.05
CA SER A 226 -7.40 13.46 14.45
C SER A 226 -6.93 14.69 13.67
N ILE A 227 -7.86 15.42 13.03
CA ILE A 227 -7.57 16.66 12.32
C ILE A 227 -7.25 17.80 13.31
N GLN A 228 -7.92 17.85 14.47
CA GLN A 228 -7.65 18.86 15.51
C GLN A 228 -6.40 18.55 16.37
N VAL A 229 -6.12 17.27 16.66
CA VAL A 229 -5.01 16.84 17.55
C VAL A 229 -3.62 17.01 16.89
N ASN A 230 -3.54 17.26 15.58
CA ASN A 230 -2.28 17.68 14.93
C ASN A 230 -1.65 18.92 15.58
N SER A 231 -2.42 19.73 16.32
CA SER A 231 -1.93 20.89 17.06
C SER A 231 -1.38 20.60 18.46
N ALA A 232 -1.67 19.42 19.04
CA ALA A 232 -1.41 19.10 20.45
C ALA A 232 -0.68 17.75 20.68
N ALA A 233 -0.19 17.11 19.62
CA ALA A 233 0.61 15.89 19.76
C ALA A 233 1.96 16.22 20.45
N ASN A 234 2.10 15.78 21.70
CA ASN A 234 3.36 15.81 22.45
C ASN A 234 4.35 14.81 21.83
N TYR A 235 5.00 15.20 20.73
CA TYR A 235 6.17 14.50 20.23
C TYR A 235 7.33 14.70 21.23
N SER A 236 8.10 13.65 21.49
CA SER A 236 9.29 13.74 22.34
C SER A 236 10.40 14.59 21.74
N GLN A 237 10.41 14.75 20.42
CA GLN A 237 11.46 15.46 19.67
C GLN A 237 10.88 16.58 18.80
N SER A 238 11.60 17.70 18.67
CA SER A 238 11.27 18.79 17.73
C SER A 238 11.58 18.41 16.26
N ASN A 239 11.07 19.17 15.28
CA ASN A 239 11.37 18.88 13.86
C ASN A 239 12.84 19.12 13.55
N GLU A 240 13.40 20.14 14.18
CA GLU A 240 14.80 20.52 14.11
C GLU A 240 15.70 19.40 14.65
N GLU A 241 15.35 18.78 15.79
CA GLU A 241 16.09 17.65 16.35
C GLU A 241 16.10 16.44 15.42
N VAL A 242 14.92 16.05 14.89
CA VAL A 242 14.81 14.92 13.96
C VAL A 242 15.66 15.16 12.71
N LEU A 243 15.63 16.37 12.16
CA LEU A 243 16.44 16.75 11.00
C LEU A 243 17.93 16.74 11.31
N ALA A 244 18.34 17.24 12.47
CA ALA A 244 19.74 17.22 12.89
C ALA A 244 20.27 15.79 13.00
N ILE A 245 19.50 14.89 13.62
CA ILE A 245 19.87 13.46 13.74
C ILE A 245 20.00 12.80 12.36
N ILE A 246 19.06 13.08 11.44
CA ILE A 246 19.14 12.55 10.08
C ILE A 246 20.37 13.08 9.33
N GLN A 247 20.69 14.37 9.47
CA GLN A 247 21.87 14.98 8.85
C GLN A 247 23.18 14.46 9.44
N GLU A 248 23.20 14.13 10.73
CA GLU A 248 24.36 13.55 11.39
C GLU A 248 24.59 12.12 10.90
N ALA A 249 23.52 11.34 10.72
CA ALA A 249 23.58 9.98 10.20
C ALA A 249 24.19 9.90 8.79
N THR A 250 23.97 10.89 7.93
CA THR A 250 24.59 10.96 6.58
C THR A 250 26.08 11.32 6.60
N LYS A 251 26.57 12.00 7.65
CA LYS A 251 27.99 12.33 7.79
C LYS A 251 28.81 11.12 8.25
N SER A 252 28.22 10.25 9.05
CA SER A 252 28.89 9.04 9.57
C SER A 252 29.22 8.01 8.48
N THR A 253 28.55 8.08 7.33
CA THR A 253 28.84 7.24 6.16
C THR A 253 29.99 7.75 5.27
N GLU A 254 30.44 9.00 5.45
CA GLU A 254 31.59 9.57 4.74
C GLU A 254 32.86 9.46 5.60
N GLY A 255 33.40 8.25 5.73
CA GLY A 255 34.76 7.99 6.23
C GLY A 255 35.82 8.07 5.11
N PRO A 256 37.12 8.30 5.42
CA PRO A 256 38.11 8.89 4.53
C PRO A 256 38.40 8.05 3.27
N GLY A 257 38.52 8.77 2.14
CA GLY A 257 38.66 8.21 0.80
C GLY A 257 39.78 7.17 0.64
N VAL A 258 39.41 6.03 0.09
CA VAL A 258 40.31 5.18 -0.69
C VAL A 258 40.13 5.61 -2.13
N GLY A 259 41.07 6.41 -2.63
CA GLY A 259 41.17 6.68 -4.05
C GLY A 259 41.70 5.45 -4.76
N GLU A 260 41.01 5.00 -5.81
CA GLU A 260 41.64 4.37 -6.97
C GLU A 260 40.70 4.45 -8.19
N ASN A 261 41.10 5.32 -9.11
CA ASN A 261 40.91 5.30 -10.56
C ASN A 261 39.90 4.30 -11.15
N PHE A 262 38.84 4.82 -11.78
CA PHE A 262 38.45 4.34 -13.11
C PHE A 262 38.18 5.51 -14.05
N ILE A 263 38.97 5.50 -15.12
CA ILE A 263 39.00 6.43 -16.23
C ILE A 263 37.88 6.10 -17.21
N GLY A 264 37.19 7.14 -17.68
CA GLY A 264 36.82 7.25 -19.10
C GLY A 264 35.42 6.77 -19.50
N GLY A 265 34.71 7.63 -20.21
CA GLY A 265 33.62 7.20 -21.10
C GLY A 265 32.45 8.16 -21.19
N SER A 266 32.66 9.33 -21.81
CA SER A 266 31.60 10.14 -22.39
C SER A 266 30.85 9.33 -23.46
N MET A 267 29.53 9.18 -23.34
CA MET A 267 28.66 8.88 -24.47
C MET A 267 27.35 9.64 -24.29
N ASP A 268 27.23 10.70 -25.08
CA ASP A 268 25.95 11.30 -25.46
C ASP A 268 25.09 10.23 -26.15
N LEU A 269 23.81 10.18 -25.80
CA LEU A 269 22.78 9.43 -26.53
C LEU A 269 21.54 10.32 -26.62
N ASP A 270 21.57 11.21 -27.60
CA ASP A 270 20.38 11.62 -28.33
C ASP A 270 19.87 10.44 -29.17
N ASP A 271 18.55 10.42 -29.40
CA ASP A 271 17.80 9.58 -30.34
C ASP A 271 17.64 8.08 -30.00
N ILE A 272 16.58 7.75 -29.25
CA ILE A 272 15.76 6.57 -29.56
C ILE A 272 14.29 7.00 -29.59
N ASP A 273 13.80 7.08 -30.82
CA ASP A 273 12.42 7.28 -31.19
C ASP A 273 11.49 6.26 -30.52
N ALA A 274 10.27 6.75 -30.28
CA ALA A 274 9.15 5.94 -29.85
C ALA A 274 8.71 5.02 -30.98
N ASP A 275 8.79 3.71 -30.77
CA ASP A 275 7.84 2.77 -31.38
C ASP A 275 7.51 1.66 -30.37
N CYS A 276 6.20 1.40 -30.29
CA CYS A 276 5.56 0.56 -29.31
C CYS A 276 5.36 -0.83 -29.92
N ASP A 277 6.39 -1.67 -29.94
CA ASP A 277 6.25 -3.05 -30.39
C ASP A 277 6.21 -4.00 -29.18
N ILE A 278 4.99 -4.46 -28.90
CA ILE A 278 4.68 -5.63 -28.07
C ILE A 278 5.10 -6.83 -28.91
N ASP A 279 6.31 -7.38 -28.73
CA ASP A 279 6.61 -8.77 -29.15
C ASP A 279 7.93 -9.39 -28.60
N ASP A 280 8.63 -8.81 -27.62
CA ASP A 280 9.86 -9.41 -27.05
C ASP A 280 9.72 -9.86 -25.58
N ILE A 281 8.91 -10.89 -25.32
CA ILE A 281 9.00 -11.71 -24.10
C ILE A 281 9.13 -13.19 -24.48
N GLU A 282 10.29 -13.55 -25.05
CA GLU A 282 10.92 -14.87 -25.00
C GLU A 282 12.44 -14.60 -25.08
N THR A 283 13.32 -14.93 -24.14
CA THR A 283 13.74 -16.28 -23.79
C THR A 283 14.78 -16.16 -22.65
N SER A 284 14.56 -16.85 -21.53
CA SER A 284 15.63 -17.46 -20.71
C SER A 284 14.97 -18.24 -19.57
N GLY A 285 14.48 -19.42 -19.93
CA GLY A 285 14.35 -20.48 -18.96
C GLY A 285 15.74 -21.02 -18.67
N GLU A 286 16.12 -21.02 -17.40
CA GLU A 286 16.97 -22.10 -16.87
C GLU A 286 16.56 -22.38 -15.42
N PHE A 287 15.96 -23.55 -15.27
CA PHE A 287 15.70 -24.23 -14.01
C PHE A 287 17.02 -24.80 -13.48
N VAL A 288 17.29 -24.59 -12.19
CA VAL A 288 18.08 -25.55 -11.41
C VAL A 288 17.37 -25.82 -10.09
N CYS A 289 16.81 -27.02 -9.96
CA CYS A 289 16.42 -27.60 -8.69
C CYS A 289 17.68 -27.94 -7.88
N ALA A 290 17.66 -27.64 -6.58
CA ALA A 290 18.45 -28.35 -5.59
C ALA A 290 17.50 -28.91 -4.53
N LEU A 291 17.72 -30.19 -4.23
CA LEU A 291 16.94 -31.15 -3.44
C LEU A 291 16.42 -30.64 -2.08
#